data_AF-A0A174PHQ1-F1
#
_entry.id   AF-A0A174PHQ1-F1
#
_cell.length_a   1.000
_cell.length_b   1.000
_cell.length_c   1.000
_cell.angle_alpha   90.00
_cell.angle_beta   90.00
_cell.angle_gamma   90.00
#
_symmetry.space_group_name_H-M   'P 1'
#
loop_
_entity.id
_entity.type
_entity.pdbx_description
1 polymer ?
#
loop_
_entity_poly.entity_id
_entity_poly.type
_entity_poly.pdbx_seq_one_letter_code
_entity_poly.pdbx_strand_id
1 'polypeptide(L)'
;MVGQLVGKPLLDYLNEHCKIKFTGIKVLNDTIASLFAGLTDNSYDAYIGLIVGTGTNMATFIPADKIKKLDPSYNIQGLVPVNLESGNFHPPFLTTVDDTAALS
;
A
#
# COMPACT_ATOMS: atom_id res chain seq x y z
N MET A 1 -12.03 -18.04 9.12
CA MET A 1 -11.53 -17.54 7.82
C MET A 1 -9.99 -17.59 7.73
N VAL A 2 -9.33 -18.46 8.49
CA VAL A 2 -7.88 -18.68 8.40
C VAL A 2 -7.63 -19.74 7.34
N GLY A 3 -6.68 -19.51 6.42
CA GLY A 3 -6.31 -20.46 5.35
C GLY A 3 -7.02 -20.26 4.00
N GLN A 4 -7.88 -19.25 3.86
CA GLN A 4 -8.46 -18.87 2.57
C GLN A 4 -7.74 -17.65 1.99
N LEU A 5 -7.61 -17.58 0.66
CA LEU A 5 -7.11 -16.39 -0.02
C LEU A 5 -7.98 -15.18 0.32
N VAL A 6 -7.34 -14.07 0.71
CA VAL A 6 -8.03 -12.80 0.94
C VAL A 6 -8.81 -12.43 -0.32
N GLY A 7 -10.11 -12.19 -0.16
CA GLY A 7 -11.01 -11.84 -1.27
C GLY A 7 -11.72 -13.01 -1.95
N LYS A 8 -11.38 -14.28 -1.69
CA LYS A 8 -12.11 -15.43 -2.29
C LYS A 8 -13.62 -15.43 -1.92
N PRO A 9 -14.01 -15.22 -0.65
CA PRO A 9 -15.43 -15.14 -0.31
C PRO A 9 -16.15 -13.99 -1.02
N LEU A 10 -15.48 -12.84 -1.19
CA LEU A 10 -16.03 -11.70 -1.91
C LEU A 10 -16.21 -12.02 -3.40
N LEU A 11 -15.21 -12.66 -4.02
CA LEU A 11 -15.26 -13.05 -5.42
C LEU A 11 -16.41 -14.03 -5.69
N ASP A 12 -16.57 -15.02 -4.82
CA ASP A 12 -17.65 -16.01 -4.93
C ASP A 12 -19.01 -15.35 -4.78
N TYR A 13 -19.17 -14.53 -3.73
CA TYR A 13 -20.39 -13.77 -3.51
C TYR A 13 -20.76 -12.91 -4.72
N LEU A 14 -19.81 -12.14 -5.26
CA LEU A 14 -20.06 -11.30 -6.44
C LEU A 14 -20.46 -12.12 -7.66
N ASN A 15 -19.81 -13.27 -7.90
CA ASN A 15 -20.13 -14.13 -9.04
C ASN A 15 -21.45 -14.90 -8.90
N GLU A 16 -21.91 -15.14 -7.67
CA GLU A 16 -23.23 -15.72 -7.40
C GLU A 16 -24.37 -14.71 -7.59
N HIS A 17 -24.13 -13.43 -7.27
CA HIS A 17 -25.19 -12.41 -7.18
C HIS A 17 -25.18 -11.39 -8.32
N CYS A 18 -24.11 -11.32 -9.12
CA CYS A 18 -23.99 -10.40 -10.25
C CYS A 18 -24.07 -11.14 -11.60
N LYS A 19 -24.65 -10.47 -12.61
CA LYS A 19 -24.66 -10.99 -13.99
C LYS A 19 -23.27 -10.98 -14.65
N ILE A 20 -22.39 -10.11 -14.17
CA ILE A 20 -21.02 -9.96 -14.68
C ILE A 20 -20.12 -10.91 -13.90
N LYS A 21 -19.28 -11.66 -14.61
CA LYS A 21 -18.29 -12.54 -13.98
C LYS A 21 -16.99 -11.79 -13.69
N PHE A 22 -16.57 -11.82 -12.44
CA PHE A 22 -15.30 -11.30 -11.96
C PHE A 22 -14.26 -12.43 -11.95
N THR A 23 -13.04 -12.13 -12.37
CA THR A 23 -11.95 -13.12 -12.53
C THR A 23 -10.94 -13.10 -11.39
N GLY A 24 -10.96 -12.08 -10.54
CA GLY A 24 -10.06 -11.98 -9.40
C GLY A 24 -10.30 -10.73 -8.58
N ILE A 25 -9.66 -10.71 -7.41
CA ILE A 25 -9.65 -9.57 -6.51
C ILE A 25 -8.21 -9.07 -6.40
N LYS A 26 -8.04 -7.76 -6.50
CA LYS A 26 -6.80 -7.07 -6.15
C LYS A 26 -7.05 -6.31 -4.86
N VAL A 27 -6.16 -6.50 -3.90
CA VAL A 27 -6.19 -5.75 -2.64
C VAL A 27 -5.23 -4.58 -2.78
N LEU A 28 -5.70 -3.39 -2.43
CA LEU A 28 -4.97 -2.15 -2.60
C LEU A 28 -5.10 -1.32 -1.33
N ASN A 29 -3.98 -0.75 -0.87
CA ASN A 29 -3.97 0.27 0.17
C ASN A 29 -4.25 1.67 -0.44
N ASP A 30 -4.90 2.54 0.32
CA ASP A 30 -5.28 3.91 -0.08
C ASP A 30 -4.08 4.79 -0.49
N THR A 31 -2.95 4.66 0.19
CA THR A 31 -1.71 5.39 -0.09
C THR A 31 -1.08 4.89 -1.39
N ILE A 32 -1.18 3.59 -1.69
CA ILE A 32 -0.78 3.02 -3.00
C ILE A 32 -1.73 3.49 -4.10
N ALA A 33 -3.03 3.59 -3.84
CA ALA A 33 -3.99 4.14 -4.79
C ALA A 33 -3.66 5.61 -5.12
N SER A 34 -3.27 6.39 -4.11
CA SER A 34 -2.82 7.77 -4.27
C SER A 34 -1.53 7.87 -5.11
N LEU A 35 -0.57 6.96 -4.89
CA LEU A 35 0.63 6.83 -5.73
C LEU A 35 0.26 6.55 -7.20
N PHE A 36 -0.67 5.63 -7.45
CA PHE A 36 -1.10 5.28 -8.81
C PHE A 36 -1.90 6.40 -9.49
N ALA A 37 -2.66 7.18 -8.74
CA ALA A 37 -3.34 8.35 -9.30
C ALA A 37 -2.33 9.34 -9.90
N GLY A 38 -1.17 9.53 -9.25
CA GLY A 38 -0.09 10.36 -9.75
C GLY A 38 0.52 9.87 -11.07
N LEU A 39 0.51 8.56 -11.34
CA LEU A 39 1.03 7.99 -12.59
C LEU A 39 0.19 8.34 -13.83
N THR A 40 -0.99 8.95 -13.65
CA THR A 40 -1.80 9.43 -14.78
C THR A 40 -1.14 10.60 -15.52
N ASP A 41 -0.23 11.32 -14.85
CA ASP A 41 0.68 12.28 -15.44
C ASP A 41 2.08 11.66 -15.49
N ASN A 42 2.62 11.47 -16.69
CA ASN A 42 3.91 10.80 -16.89
C ASN A 42 5.08 11.78 -17.07
N SER A 43 4.88 13.07 -16.77
CA SER A 43 5.89 14.11 -16.95
C SER A 43 6.96 14.17 -15.85
N TYR A 44 6.85 13.32 -14.82
CA TYR A 44 7.78 13.28 -13.69
C TYR A 44 8.67 12.04 -13.70
N ASP A 45 9.90 12.22 -13.23
CA ASP A 45 10.89 11.15 -13.07
C ASP A 45 10.57 10.22 -11.89
N ALA A 46 9.81 10.70 -10.90
CA ALA A 46 9.51 9.97 -9.68
C ALA A 46 8.15 10.36 -9.08
N TYR A 47 7.58 9.45 -8.29
CA TYR A 47 6.24 9.58 -7.70
C TYR A 47 6.25 9.14 -6.24
N ILE A 48 5.51 9.88 -5.41
CA ILE A 48 5.24 9.56 -4.01
C ILE A 48 3.73 9.66 -3.80
N GLY A 49 3.13 8.59 -3.28
CA GLY A 49 1.80 8.64 -2.70
C GLY A 49 1.93 9.14 -1.27
N LEU A 50 1.23 10.22 -0.94
CA LEU A 50 1.30 10.85 0.38
C LEU A 50 -0.13 11.09 0.88
N ILE A 51 -0.43 10.54 2.06
CA ILE A 51 -1.64 10.86 2.81
C ILE A 51 -1.23 11.73 3.99
N VAL A 52 -1.81 12.93 4.09
CA VAL A 52 -1.70 13.82 5.26
C VAL A 52 -3.11 14.23 5.67
N GLY A 53 -3.62 13.61 6.72
CA GLY A 53 -4.94 13.88 7.29
C GLY A 53 -4.92 13.67 8.80
N THR A 54 -5.92 12.95 9.32
CA THR A 54 -5.89 12.50 10.72
C THR A 54 -4.73 11.55 11.00
N GLY A 55 -4.38 10.72 10.02
CA GLY A 55 -3.15 9.92 9.99
C GLY A 55 -2.20 10.39 8.89
N THR A 56 -1.02 9.81 8.85
CA THR A 56 -0.01 10.05 7.81
C THR A 56 0.56 8.74 7.30
N ASN A 57 0.75 8.65 5.98
CA ASN A 57 1.43 7.52 5.36
C ASN A 57 2.06 7.91 4.02
N MET A 58 3.06 7.15 3.60
CA MET A 58 3.79 7.34 2.36
C MET A 58 3.94 6.03 1.59
N ALA A 59 3.88 6.12 0.27
CA ALA A 59 4.20 5.02 -0.63
C ALA A 59 5.05 5.52 -1.81
N THR A 60 5.94 4.66 -2.30
CA THR A 60 6.75 4.98 -3.48
C THR A 60 7.15 3.73 -4.24
N PHE A 61 7.77 3.90 -5.39
CA PHE A 61 8.32 2.81 -6.19
C PHE A 61 9.75 2.49 -5.77
N ILE A 62 10.01 1.22 -5.49
CA ILE A 62 11.35 0.72 -5.18
C ILE A 62 11.73 -0.35 -6.21
N PRO A 63 12.93 -0.31 -6.81
CA PRO A 63 13.38 -1.38 -7.71
C PRO A 63 13.37 -2.74 -7.00
N ALA A 64 12.84 -3.77 -7.68
CA ALA A 64 12.64 -5.09 -7.10
C ALA A 64 13.94 -5.69 -6.54
N ASP A 65 15.07 -5.46 -7.21
CA ASP A 65 16.41 -5.92 -6.81
C ASP A 65 16.91 -5.26 -5.50
N LYS A 66 16.29 -4.16 -5.06
CA LYS A 66 16.60 -3.50 -3.78
C LYS A 66 15.75 -4.03 -2.63
N ILE A 67 14.65 -4.74 -2.89
CA ILE A 67 13.76 -5.26 -1.84
C ILE A 67 14.20 -6.68 -1.45
N LYS A 68 15.24 -6.75 -0.61
CA LYS A 68 15.83 -8.02 -0.13
C LYS A 68 14.88 -8.92 0.67
N LYS A 69 13.71 -8.40 1.07
CA LYS A 69 12.68 -9.14 1.82
C LYS A 69 11.74 -9.96 0.91
N LEU A 70 11.71 -9.70 -0.39
CA LEU A 70 10.89 -10.48 -1.32
C LEU A 70 11.50 -11.87 -1.53
N ASP A 71 10.63 -12.88 -1.63
CA ASP A 71 11.07 -14.22 -1.99
C ASP A 71 11.60 -14.23 -3.43
N PRO A 72 12.85 -14.64 -3.68
CA PRO A 72 13.43 -14.70 -5.02
C PRO A 72 12.62 -15.56 -6.00
N SER A 73 11.87 -16.56 -5.52
CA SER A 73 11.03 -17.43 -6.35
C SER A 73 9.89 -16.70 -7.05
N TYR A 74 9.49 -15.52 -6.57
CA TYR A 74 8.49 -14.69 -7.24
C TYR A 74 8.99 -14.03 -8.52
N ASN A 75 10.32 -13.99 -8.74
CA ASN A 75 10.97 -13.44 -9.94
C ASN A 75 10.41 -12.06 -10.36
N ILE A 76 10.17 -11.19 -9.37
CA ILE A 76 9.61 -9.85 -9.59
C ILE A 76 10.70 -8.96 -10.19
N GLN A 77 10.36 -8.23 -11.26
CA GLN A 77 11.26 -7.32 -11.96
C GLN A 77 10.67 -5.90 -12.02
N GLY A 78 11.53 -4.92 -12.29
CA GLY A 78 11.13 -3.52 -12.43
C GLY A 78 10.86 -2.82 -11.10
N LEU A 79 9.89 -1.91 -11.09
CA LEU A 79 9.53 -1.12 -9.92
C LEU A 79 8.36 -1.78 -9.17
N VAL A 80 8.52 -1.91 -7.85
CA VAL A 80 7.48 -2.43 -6.95
C VAL A 80 6.92 -1.27 -6.13
N PRO A 81 5.60 -1.04 -6.13
CA PRO A 81 4.99 -0.07 -5.22
C PRO A 81 5.09 -0.59 -3.79
N VAL A 82 5.69 0.21 -2.91
CA VAL A 82 5.90 -0.12 -1.50
C VAL A 82 5.15 0.87 -0.63
N ASN A 83 4.27 0.34 0.22
CA ASN A 83 3.65 1.08 1.31
C ASN A 83 4.65 1.13 2.48
N LEU A 84 5.05 2.32 2.89
CA LEU A 84 6.10 2.49 3.90
C LEU A 84 5.56 2.39 5.33
N GLU A 85 4.26 2.58 5.53
CA GLU A 85 3.65 2.71 6.87
C GLU A 85 4.40 3.76 7.71
N SER A 86 4.69 4.90 7.08
CA SER A 86 5.62 5.90 7.61
C SER A 86 5.10 6.61 8.87
N GLY A 87 3.82 6.46 9.20
CA GLY A 87 3.26 6.95 10.47
C GLY A 87 3.92 6.35 11.70
N ASN A 88 4.56 5.18 11.58
CA ASN A 88 5.31 4.55 12.67
C ASN A 88 6.79 4.98 12.72
N PHE A 89 7.19 6.01 11.96
CA PHE A 89 8.54 6.58 12.06
C PHE A 89 8.67 7.42 13.34
N HIS A 90 9.75 7.22 14.08
CA HIS A 90 10.04 7.99 15.30
C HIS A 90 11.01 9.15 14.99
N PRO A 91 10.54 10.40 14.93
CA PRO A 91 11.37 11.53 14.54
C PRO A 91 12.32 11.98 15.66
N PRO A 92 13.49 12.58 15.34
CA PRO A 92 14.52 12.91 16.32
C PRO A 92 14.25 14.16 17.17
N PHE A 93 13.21 14.94 16.87
CA PHE A 93 12.95 16.26 17.49
C PHE A 93 11.63 16.30 18.27
N LEU A 94 11.36 15.24 19.03
CA LEU A 94 10.17 15.17 19.89
C LEU A 94 10.36 15.99 21.17
N THR A 95 9.25 16.52 21.67
CA THR A 95 9.13 17.25 22.92
C THR A 95 8.26 16.48 23.91
N THR A 96 8.25 16.91 25.17
CA THR A 96 7.39 16.31 26.21
C THR A 96 5.89 16.41 25.88
N VAL A 97 5.49 17.35 25.03
CA VAL A 97 4.10 17.48 24.57
C VAL A 97 3.73 16.30 23.66
N ASP A 98 4.64 15.88 22.79
CA ASP A 98 4.42 14.78 21.86
C ASP A 98 4.26 13.45 22.60
N ASP A 99 5.07 13.20 23.63
CA ASP A 99 4.97 12.01 24.49
C ASP A 99 3.61 11.93 25.20
N THR A 100 3.10 13.09 25.65
CA THR A 100 1.81 13.16 26.34
C THR A 100 0.66 12.85 25.39
N ALA A 101 0.73 13.36 24.15
CA ALA A 101 -0.29 13.12 23.13
C ALA A 101 -0.30 11.66 22.61
N ALA A 102 0.83 10.94 22.66
CA ALA A 102 0.91 9.55 22.24
C ALA A 102 0.29 8.55 23.23
N LEU A 103 0.07 8.96 24.48
CA LEU A 103 -0.46 8.11 25.57
C LEU A 103 -1.96 8.26 25.81
N SER A 104 -2.62 9.22 25.14
CA SER A 104 -4.07 9.49 25.24
C SER A 104 -4.88 8.73 24.21
#